data_AF-A0A1V5GVU0-F1
#
_entry.id   AF-A0A1V5GVU0-F1
#
_cell.length_a   1.000
_cell.length_b   1.000
_cell.length_c   1.000
_cell.angle_alpha   90.00
_cell.angle_beta   90.00
_cell.angle_gamma   90.00
#
_symmetry.space_group_name_H-M   'P 1'
#
loop_
_entity.id
_entity.type
_entity.pdbx_description
1 polymer ?
#
loop_
_entity_poly.entity_id
_entity_poly.type
_entity_poly.pdbx_seq_one_letter_code
_entity_poly.pdbx_strand_id
1 'polypeptide(L)'
;MGGYGSGRWYRWNDGKDTTEDSLPLDIRDLHRKGLLVPGGTFTSRWWRGENTAGGSSIGGVVGADHVLLQYSANGRPAQEKVPLDWTPCHYGGRRPWWKCPECARRAAVLYFARDHFRFLCRRCCDLAYPSQRERPHERARRKALAIRLRLGGSPNFFDPFPTCPKGMRLHTWWRLFREAHRHEMAWLAGLAAETDALCAHTDRLLATSGKLAGPS
;
A
#
# COMPACT_ATOMS: atom_id res chain seq x y z
N MET A 1 -19.57 -19.55 21.05
CA MET A 1 -20.48 -18.39 21.15
C MET A 1 -19.65 -17.11 21.22
N GLY A 2 -19.12 -16.64 20.09
CA GLY A 2 -18.44 -15.35 19.96
C GLY A 2 -18.83 -14.78 18.60
N GLY A 3 -19.66 -13.74 18.61
CA GLY A 3 -20.38 -13.25 17.44
C GLY A 3 -19.52 -12.50 16.43
N TYR A 4 -19.94 -12.57 15.16
CA TYR A 4 -19.52 -11.64 14.11
C TYR A 4 -19.92 -10.22 14.52
N GLY A 5 -18.94 -9.31 14.68
CA GLY A 5 -19.22 -7.89 14.95
C GLY A 5 -18.41 -7.22 16.07
N SER A 6 -17.47 -7.89 16.73
CA SER A 6 -16.69 -7.27 17.82
C SER A 6 -15.54 -6.35 17.36
N GLY A 7 -15.27 -6.27 16.05
CA GLY A 7 -14.31 -5.33 15.49
C GLY A 7 -15.00 -4.06 15.00
N ARG A 8 -14.57 -2.92 15.53
CA ARG A 8 -15.10 -1.58 15.24
C ARG A 8 -14.60 -1.09 13.86
N TRP A 9 -14.99 -1.75 12.78
CA TRP A 9 -14.42 -1.56 11.43
C TRP A 9 -14.98 -0.36 10.63
N TYR A 10 -16.05 0.28 11.10
CA TYR A 10 -16.79 1.31 10.34
C TYR A 10 -16.31 2.76 10.58
N ARG A 11 -15.03 2.99 10.86
CA ARG A 11 -14.50 4.37 10.86
C ARG A 11 -14.05 4.75 9.46
N TRP A 12 -14.93 5.50 8.79
CA TRP A 12 -14.76 6.08 7.46
C TRP A 12 -13.59 7.10 7.32
N ASN A 13 -12.72 7.25 8.34
CA ASN A 13 -11.64 8.24 8.30
C ASN A 13 -10.37 7.91 9.12
N ASP A 14 -10.17 6.66 9.59
CA ASP A 14 -9.04 6.30 10.49
C ASP A 14 -8.00 5.37 9.83
N GLY A 15 -7.91 5.40 8.50
CA GLY A 15 -7.03 4.51 7.76
C GLY A 15 -5.64 5.09 7.48
N LYS A 16 -4.66 5.03 8.41
CA LYS A 16 -3.18 5.18 8.17
C LYS A 16 -2.71 4.86 6.73
N ASP A 17 -2.03 5.73 6.00
CA ASP A 17 -1.67 5.48 4.58
C ASP A 17 -1.03 4.09 4.29
N THR A 18 -1.28 3.52 3.10
CA THR A 18 -0.61 2.28 2.67
C THR A 18 0.71 2.57 1.95
N THR A 19 1.56 1.56 1.82
CA THR A 19 2.82 1.69 1.06
C THR A 19 2.60 1.99 -0.43
N GLU A 20 1.43 1.68 -0.99
CA GLU A 20 1.08 1.94 -2.40
C GLU A 20 0.60 3.39 -2.60
N ASP A 21 0.07 4.04 -1.54
CA ASP A 21 -0.35 5.45 -1.54
C ASP A 21 0.78 6.44 -1.19
N SER A 22 1.98 5.89 -0.94
CA SER A 22 3.16 6.61 -0.44
C SER A 22 4.21 6.82 -1.53
N LEU A 23 5.16 7.72 -1.30
CA LEU A 23 6.28 8.04 -2.23
C LEU A 23 7.56 7.30 -1.76
N PRO A 24 7.86 6.07 -2.23
CA PRO A 24 8.91 5.22 -1.65
C PRO A 24 10.32 5.50 -2.19
N LEU A 25 11.18 6.14 -1.40
CA LEU A 25 12.58 6.36 -1.76
C LEU A 25 13.44 5.15 -1.45
N ASP A 26 13.59 4.26 -2.44
CA ASP A 26 14.42 3.06 -2.34
C ASP A 26 15.89 3.34 -2.64
N ILE A 27 16.74 3.17 -1.62
CA ILE A 27 18.19 3.37 -1.77
C ILE A 27 18.84 2.35 -2.70
N ARG A 28 18.25 1.15 -2.83
CA ARG A 28 18.82 0.07 -3.65
C ARG A 28 18.71 0.40 -5.12
N ASP A 29 17.64 1.09 -5.51
CA ASP A 29 17.44 1.54 -6.89
C ASP A 29 18.39 2.68 -7.24
N LEU A 30 18.59 3.62 -6.31
CA LEU A 30 19.60 4.68 -6.48
C LEU A 30 21.02 4.10 -6.59
N HIS A 31 21.34 3.12 -5.74
CA HIS A 31 22.63 2.43 -5.77
C HIS A 31 22.86 1.67 -7.08
N ARG A 32 21.84 0.92 -7.55
CA ARG A 32 21.93 0.18 -8.82
C ARG A 32 22.15 1.10 -10.01
N LYS A 33 21.61 2.32 -9.96
CA LYS A 33 21.79 3.36 -10.97
C LYS A 33 23.11 4.14 -10.82
N GLY A 34 23.94 3.82 -9.82
CA GLY A 34 25.21 4.51 -9.57
C GLY A 34 25.04 5.95 -9.06
N LEU A 35 23.88 6.30 -8.49
CA LEU A 35 23.54 7.67 -8.10
C LEU A 35 24.03 8.06 -6.70
N LEU A 36 24.63 7.13 -5.95
CA LEU A 36 25.09 7.33 -4.57
C LEU A 36 26.59 7.63 -4.49
N VAL A 37 27.09 8.47 -5.41
CA VAL A 37 28.49 8.92 -5.41
C VAL A 37 28.58 10.23 -4.62
N PRO A 38 29.47 10.34 -3.61
CA PRO A 38 29.68 11.60 -2.89
C PRO A 38 30.00 12.77 -3.83
N GLY A 39 29.33 13.90 -3.63
CA GLY A 39 29.37 15.07 -4.52
C GLY A 39 28.39 14.99 -5.69
N GLY A 40 27.78 13.83 -5.93
CA GLY A 40 26.77 13.63 -6.95
C GLY A 40 25.39 14.19 -6.57
N THR A 41 24.56 14.37 -7.57
CA THR A 41 23.16 14.77 -7.41
C THR A 41 22.25 13.81 -8.16
N PHE A 42 21.02 13.65 -7.69
CA PHE A 42 20.01 12.86 -8.38
C PHE A 42 18.64 13.52 -8.27
N THR A 43 17.76 13.16 -9.21
CA THR A 43 16.34 13.48 -9.15
C THR A 43 15.54 12.20 -9.29
N SER A 44 14.68 11.92 -8.31
CA SER A 44 13.68 10.86 -8.38
C SER A 44 12.32 11.49 -8.67
N ARG A 45 11.60 10.95 -9.66
CA ARG A 45 10.24 11.39 -10.01
C ARG A 45 9.24 10.28 -9.72
N TRP A 46 8.07 10.69 -9.26
CA TRP A 46 6.95 9.81 -8.96
C TRP A 46 5.74 10.25 -9.76
N TRP A 47 5.01 9.29 -10.30
CA TRP A 47 3.69 9.51 -10.86
C TRP A 47 2.65 9.23 -9.78
N ARG A 48 1.74 10.19 -9.56
CA ARG A 48 0.63 10.03 -8.61
C ARG A 48 -0.63 9.62 -9.38
N GLY A 49 -0.78 8.32 -9.64
CA GLY A 49 -1.98 7.75 -10.27
C GLY A 49 -2.34 8.33 -11.64
N GLU A 50 -3.37 7.78 -12.27
CA GLU A 50 -3.76 8.13 -13.65
C GLU A 50 -4.44 9.50 -13.81
N ASN A 51 -4.80 10.20 -12.72
CA ASN A 51 -5.69 11.36 -12.80
C ASN A 51 -5.20 12.62 -12.06
N THR A 52 -3.89 12.79 -11.88
CA THR A 52 -3.33 14.07 -11.39
C THR A 52 -2.15 14.50 -12.25
N ALA A 53 -2.33 15.58 -13.01
CA ALA A 53 -1.36 16.19 -13.93
C ALA A 53 -0.14 16.85 -13.24
N GLY A 54 0.32 16.32 -12.11
CA GLY A 54 1.42 16.87 -11.31
C GLY A 54 2.33 15.77 -10.78
N GLY A 55 3.30 15.33 -11.60
CA GLY A 55 4.39 14.49 -11.11
C GLY A 55 5.15 15.22 -10.00
N SER A 56 5.22 14.63 -8.81
CA SER A 56 6.07 15.17 -7.74
C SER A 56 7.51 14.71 -7.98
N SER A 57 8.48 15.57 -7.70
CA SER A 57 9.90 15.22 -7.82
C SER A 57 10.63 15.50 -6.51
N ILE A 58 11.64 14.68 -6.24
CA ILE A 58 12.58 14.87 -5.14
C ILE A 58 14.00 14.89 -5.70
N GLY A 59 14.74 15.93 -5.36
CA GLY A 59 16.17 16.03 -5.57
C GLY A 59 16.93 15.44 -4.38
N GLY A 60 18.14 14.94 -4.62
CA GLY A 60 19.08 14.55 -3.58
C GLY A 60 20.48 15.01 -3.93
N VAL A 61 21.17 15.61 -2.96
CA VAL A 61 22.61 15.90 -3.03
C VAL A 61 23.33 14.91 -2.12
N VAL A 62 24.24 14.12 -2.67
CA VAL A 62 24.89 13.02 -1.97
C VAL A 62 26.16 13.54 -1.28
N GLY A 63 26.16 13.51 0.04
CA GLY A 63 27.35 13.73 0.87
C GLY A 63 28.13 12.44 1.12
N ALA A 64 29.16 12.51 1.96
CA ALA A 64 29.99 11.34 2.30
C ALA A 64 29.21 10.28 3.10
N ASP A 65 28.38 10.72 4.04
CA ASP A 65 27.67 9.88 5.01
C ASP A 65 26.17 10.21 5.09
N HIS A 66 25.65 11.03 4.17
CA HIS A 66 24.25 11.46 4.15
C HIS A 66 23.81 11.87 2.75
N VAL A 67 22.51 12.02 2.56
CA VAL A 67 21.92 12.69 1.40
C VAL A 67 21.08 13.85 1.90
N LEU A 68 21.29 15.03 1.32
CA LEU A 68 20.41 16.18 1.50
C LEU A 68 19.27 16.05 0.49
N LEU A 69 18.08 15.67 0.97
CA LEU A 69 16.87 15.60 0.19
C LEU A 69 16.28 17.00 0.00
N GLN A 70 15.78 17.28 -1.19
CA GLN A 70 15.17 18.55 -1.58
C GLN A 70 13.84 18.26 -2.29
N TYR A 71 12.73 18.72 -1.73
CA TYR A 71 11.40 18.42 -2.25
C TYR A 71 10.41 19.54 -1.92
N SER A 72 9.22 19.49 -2.52
CA SER A 72 8.10 20.37 -2.14
C SER A 72 7.16 19.63 -1.19
N ALA A 73 6.89 20.23 -0.04
CA ALA A 73 5.89 19.77 0.92
C ALA A 73 4.88 20.88 1.17
N ASN A 74 3.59 20.57 0.99
CA ASN A 74 2.50 21.53 1.11
C ASN A 74 2.71 22.83 0.32
N GLY A 75 3.23 22.71 -0.91
CA GLY A 75 3.53 23.85 -1.79
C GLY A 75 4.77 24.66 -1.40
N ARG A 76 5.51 24.26 -0.36
CA ARG A 76 6.73 24.95 0.09
C ARG A 76 7.97 24.08 -0.13
N PRO A 77 9.11 24.67 -0.52
CA PRO A 77 10.36 23.94 -0.58
C PRO A 77 10.78 23.49 0.82
N ALA A 78 11.19 22.24 0.93
CA ALA A 78 11.69 21.61 2.13
C ALA A 78 13.03 20.92 1.82
N GLN A 79 13.91 20.92 2.83
CA GLN A 79 15.17 20.19 2.78
C GLN A 79 15.32 19.31 4.02
N GLU A 80 15.79 18.08 3.83
CA GLU A 80 15.98 17.13 4.91
C GLU A 80 17.31 16.39 4.75
N LYS A 81 18.15 16.39 5.78
CA LYS A 81 19.38 15.61 5.83
C LYS A 81 19.06 14.19 6.29
N VAL A 82 19.29 13.20 5.43
CA VAL A 82 19.07 11.79 5.72
C VAL A 82 20.42 11.05 5.78
N PRO A 83 20.81 10.49 6.94
CA PRO A 83 22.08 9.77 7.03
C PRO A 83 22.07 8.47 6.24
N LEU A 84 23.25 8.09 5.76
CA LEU A 84 23.55 6.85 5.05
C LEU A 84 24.32 5.90 5.96
N ASP A 85 24.15 4.61 5.72
CA ASP A 85 24.94 3.56 6.34
C ASP A 85 25.22 2.46 5.32
N TRP A 86 26.29 1.70 5.52
CA TRP A 86 26.78 0.70 4.58
C TRP A 86 27.15 -0.59 5.31
N THR A 87 26.58 -1.71 4.87
CA THR A 87 26.93 -3.04 5.38
C THR A 87 27.77 -3.80 4.35
N PRO A 88 28.90 -4.42 4.71
CA PRO A 88 29.65 -5.27 3.78
C PRO A 88 28.82 -6.49 3.37
N CYS A 89 28.96 -6.93 2.13
CA CYS A 89 28.27 -8.12 1.61
C CYS A 89 29.24 -9.31 1.54
N HIS A 90 28.77 -10.52 1.86
CA HIS A 90 29.58 -11.75 1.88
C HIS A 90 30.27 -12.06 0.53
N TYR A 91 29.63 -11.74 -0.59
CA TYR A 91 30.16 -11.98 -1.94
C TYR A 91 30.83 -10.75 -2.56
N GLY A 92 31.29 -9.80 -1.73
CA GLY A 92 31.89 -8.54 -2.16
C GLY A 92 30.90 -7.38 -2.31
N GLY A 93 31.43 -6.16 -2.28
CA GLY A 93 30.66 -4.92 -2.33
C GLY A 93 30.04 -4.51 -0.99
N ARG A 94 29.21 -3.46 -1.03
CA ARG A 94 28.55 -2.89 0.14
C ARG A 94 27.06 -2.67 -0.16
N ARG A 95 26.21 -2.94 0.82
CA ARG A 95 24.77 -2.67 0.77
C ARG A 95 24.50 -1.32 1.45
N PRO A 96 23.97 -0.33 0.73
CA PRO A 96 23.58 0.94 1.33
C PRO A 96 22.24 0.82 2.08
N TRP A 97 22.11 1.65 3.10
CA TRP A 97 20.92 1.82 3.92
C TRP A 97 20.68 3.29 4.18
N TRP A 98 19.40 3.69 4.17
CA TRP A 98 18.99 4.91 4.85
C TRP A 98 19.04 4.69 6.35
N LYS A 99 19.42 5.71 7.12
CA LYS A 99 19.07 5.79 8.55
C LYS A 99 17.86 6.69 8.69
N CYS A 100 16.79 6.16 9.28
CA CYS A 100 15.59 6.93 9.57
C CYS A 100 15.97 8.18 10.39
N PRO A 101 15.60 9.40 9.96
CA PRO A 101 15.87 10.61 10.73
C PRO A 101 15.25 10.62 12.13
N GLU A 102 14.14 9.88 12.31
CA GLU A 102 13.40 9.83 13.59
C GLU A 102 13.94 8.74 14.52
N CYS A 103 14.09 7.50 14.05
CA CYS A 103 14.43 6.36 14.90
C CYS A 103 15.85 5.80 14.68
N ALA A 104 16.65 6.44 13.82
CA ALA A 104 18.02 6.04 13.44
C ALA A 104 18.20 4.61 12.89
N ARG A 105 17.11 3.83 12.74
CA ARG A 105 17.16 2.47 12.21
C ARG A 105 17.50 2.46 10.72
N ARG A 106 18.20 1.41 10.31
CA ARG A 106 18.46 1.11 8.90
C ARG A 106 17.16 0.76 8.18
N ALA A 107 16.93 1.38 7.04
CA ALA A 107 15.80 1.11 6.16
C ALA A 107 16.26 1.13 4.70
N ALA A 108 15.76 0.20 3.88
CA ALA A 108 16.01 0.25 2.44
C ALA A 108 15.15 1.31 1.74
N VAL A 109 13.98 1.59 2.30
CA VAL A 109 12.99 2.51 1.72
C VAL A 109 12.57 3.52 2.79
N LEU A 110 12.59 4.79 2.42
CA LEU A 110 11.93 5.87 3.17
C LEU A 110 10.62 6.25 2.48
N TYR A 111 9.67 6.73 3.26
CA TYR A 111 8.35 7.11 2.79
C TYR A 111 8.06 8.53 3.23
N PHE A 112 7.39 9.29 2.37
CA PHE A 112 6.93 10.63 2.72
C PHE A 112 5.77 10.55 3.71
N ALA A 113 5.99 10.95 4.97
CA ALA A 113 4.97 11.06 6.01
C ALA A 113 4.18 12.35 5.81
N ARG A 114 2.87 12.26 5.53
CA ARG A 114 2.02 13.44 5.28
C ARG A 114 1.84 14.32 6.51
N ASP A 115 1.71 13.70 7.68
CA ASP A 115 1.47 14.41 8.95
C ASP A 115 2.69 15.24 9.40
N HIS A 116 3.89 14.78 9.05
CA HIS A 116 5.15 15.40 9.45
C HIS A 116 5.88 16.11 8.32
N PHE A 117 5.42 15.95 7.07
CA PHE A 117 6.06 16.47 5.85
C PHE A 117 7.53 16.08 5.67
N ARG A 118 7.90 14.86 6.11
CA ARG A 118 9.30 14.34 6.16
C ARG A 118 9.41 12.93 5.60
N PHE A 119 10.62 12.54 5.19
CA PHE A 119 10.92 11.18 4.75
C PHE A 119 11.36 10.30 5.92
N LEU A 120 10.49 9.38 6.32
CA LEU A 120 10.72 8.51 7.48
C LEU A 120 10.66 7.03 7.08
N CYS A 121 11.17 6.16 7.95
CA CYS A 121 11.04 4.72 7.72
C CYS A 121 9.58 4.28 7.91
N ARG A 122 9.22 3.14 7.32
CA ARG A 122 7.87 2.56 7.39
C ARG A 122 7.25 2.59 8.79
N ARG A 123 8.03 2.24 9.82
CA ARG A 123 7.56 2.18 11.22
C ARG A 123 7.23 3.56 11.78
N CYS A 124 8.01 4.58 11.43
CA CYS A 124 7.81 5.96 11.88
C CYS A 124 6.69 6.65 11.12
N CYS A 125 6.46 6.28 9.86
CA CYS A 125 5.27 6.66 9.11
C CYS A 125 4.01 5.86 9.53
N ASP A 126 4.14 4.93 10.48
CA ASP A 126 3.06 4.04 10.92
C ASP A 126 2.34 3.31 9.76
N LEU A 127 3.07 3.02 8.67
CA LEU A 127 2.51 2.41 7.47
C LEU A 127 2.28 0.92 7.72
N ALA A 128 1.02 0.51 7.68
CA ALA A 128 0.63 -0.89 7.69
C ALA A 128 1.05 -1.57 6.37
N TYR A 129 1.42 -2.85 6.43
CA TYR A 129 1.50 -3.62 5.18
C TYR A 129 0.10 -3.76 4.57
N PRO A 130 -0.06 -3.78 3.23
CA PRO A 130 -1.35 -4.08 2.59
C PRO A 130 -1.98 -5.37 3.12
N SER A 131 -1.17 -6.39 3.43
CA SER A 131 -1.62 -7.65 4.03
C SER A 131 -2.21 -7.52 5.45
N GLN A 132 -1.85 -6.47 6.19
CA GLN A 132 -2.39 -6.16 7.52
C GLN A 132 -3.72 -5.38 7.45
N ARG A 133 -4.06 -4.86 6.26
CA ARG A 133 -5.32 -4.14 5.99
C ARG A 133 -6.29 -4.89 5.13
N GLU A 134 -5.83 -5.95 4.46
CA GLU A 134 -6.65 -6.82 3.66
C GLU A 134 -7.89 -7.22 4.47
N ARG A 135 -9.02 -6.59 4.12
CA ARG A 135 -10.29 -6.82 4.80
C ARG A 135 -10.62 -8.31 4.66
N PRO A 136 -11.34 -8.93 5.61
CA PRO A 136 -11.61 -10.36 5.55
C PRO A 136 -12.17 -10.83 4.19
N HIS A 137 -12.99 -9.99 3.55
CA HIS A 137 -13.61 -10.25 2.26
C HIS A 137 -12.64 -10.00 1.06
N GLU A 138 -11.71 -9.05 1.14
CA GLU A 138 -10.60 -8.87 0.18
C GLU A 138 -9.61 -10.05 0.23
N ARG A 139 -9.34 -10.57 1.43
CA ARG A 139 -8.54 -11.79 1.61
C ARG A 139 -9.21 -12.99 1.00
N ALA A 140 -10.53 -13.09 1.15
CA ALA A 140 -11.31 -14.11 0.51
C ALA A 140 -11.21 -13.98 -1.03
N ARG A 141 -11.41 -12.77 -1.57
CA ARG A 141 -11.23 -12.49 -3.01
C ARG A 141 -9.87 -12.97 -3.53
N ARG A 142 -8.76 -12.59 -2.88
CA ARG A 142 -7.42 -12.99 -3.31
C ARG A 142 -7.23 -14.52 -3.30
N LYS A 143 -7.74 -15.21 -2.28
CA LYS A 143 -7.67 -16.68 -2.20
C LYS A 143 -8.46 -17.36 -3.31
N ALA A 144 -9.65 -16.86 -3.64
CA ALA A 144 -10.45 -17.37 -4.74
C ALA A 144 -9.73 -17.18 -6.10
N LEU A 145 -9.18 -15.99 -6.34
CA LEU A 145 -8.39 -15.70 -7.55
C LEU A 145 -7.18 -16.63 -7.69
N ALA A 146 -6.44 -16.85 -6.60
CA ALA A 146 -5.28 -17.75 -6.60
C ALA A 146 -5.67 -19.18 -7.02
N ILE A 147 -6.84 -19.66 -6.59
CA ILE A 147 -7.35 -20.98 -6.99
C ILE A 147 -7.79 -20.99 -8.46
N ARG A 148 -8.52 -19.98 -8.93
CA ARG A 148 -8.94 -19.86 -10.34
C ARG A 148 -7.75 -19.85 -11.29
N LEU A 149 -6.73 -19.04 -10.99
CA LEU A 149 -5.49 -18.96 -11.76
C LEU A 149 -4.71 -20.28 -11.73
N ARG A 150 -4.66 -20.96 -10.57
CA ARG A 150 -4.04 -22.28 -10.45
C ARG A 150 -4.71 -23.34 -11.32
N LEU A 151 -6.02 -23.22 -11.53
CA LEU A 151 -6.78 -24.11 -12.43
C LEU A 151 -6.72 -23.66 -13.89
N GLY A 152 -5.97 -22.60 -14.20
CA GLY A 152 -5.72 -22.14 -15.57
C GLY A 152 -6.84 -21.30 -16.19
N GLY A 153 -7.73 -20.72 -15.39
CA GLY A 153 -8.75 -19.80 -15.92
C GLY A 153 -8.62 -18.36 -15.45
N SER A 154 -9.64 -17.58 -15.76
CA SER A 154 -9.62 -16.12 -15.68
C SER A 154 -9.72 -15.58 -14.24
N PRO A 155 -9.09 -14.43 -13.96
CA PRO A 155 -9.29 -13.69 -12.71
C PRO A 155 -10.66 -12.98 -12.64
N ASN A 156 -11.44 -12.95 -13.73
CA ASN A 156 -12.77 -12.35 -13.73
C ASN A 156 -13.80 -13.30 -13.10
N PHE A 157 -14.40 -12.90 -11.98
CA PHE A 157 -15.40 -13.69 -11.26
C PHE A 157 -16.70 -13.93 -12.06
N PHE A 158 -16.99 -13.10 -13.07
CA PHE A 158 -18.14 -13.29 -13.97
C PHE A 158 -17.89 -14.34 -15.06
N ASP A 159 -16.63 -14.68 -15.31
CA ASP A 159 -16.31 -15.77 -16.25
C ASP A 159 -16.63 -17.13 -15.59
N PRO A 160 -16.99 -18.16 -16.37
CA PRO A 160 -17.20 -19.51 -15.84
C PRO A 160 -16.02 -20.01 -15.03
N PHE A 161 -16.30 -20.78 -13.96
CA PHE A 161 -15.24 -21.36 -13.15
C PHE A 161 -14.43 -22.39 -13.98
N PRO A 162 -13.10 -22.45 -13.85
CA PRO A 162 -12.27 -23.31 -14.70
C PRO A 162 -12.62 -24.80 -14.54
N THR A 163 -12.74 -25.51 -15.66
CA THR A 163 -12.98 -26.96 -15.66
C THR A 163 -11.76 -27.73 -15.14
N CYS A 164 -11.93 -29.02 -14.86
CA CYS A 164 -10.86 -29.86 -14.32
C CYS A 164 -9.69 -29.96 -15.32
N PRO A 165 -8.47 -29.50 -14.96
CA PRO A 165 -7.32 -29.61 -15.85
C PRO A 165 -6.96 -31.07 -16.13
N LYS A 166 -6.47 -31.33 -17.35
CA LYS A 166 -6.02 -32.67 -17.76
C LYS A 166 -4.96 -33.19 -16.78
N GLY A 167 -5.16 -34.40 -16.25
CA GLY A 167 -4.25 -35.04 -15.28
C GLY A 167 -4.50 -34.68 -13.82
N MET A 168 -5.42 -33.75 -13.51
CA MET A 168 -5.85 -33.50 -12.12
C MET A 168 -6.90 -34.53 -11.70
N ARG A 169 -6.73 -35.13 -10.51
CA ARG A 169 -7.76 -36.00 -9.92
C ARG A 169 -9.02 -35.19 -9.63
N LEU A 170 -10.18 -35.69 -10.06
CA LEU A 170 -11.47 -35.00 -9.93
C LEU A 170 -11.80 -34.61 -8.48
N HIS A 171 -11.44 -35.44 -7.50
CA HIS A 171 -11.64 -35.11 -6.08
C HIS A 171 -10.85 -33.86 -5.64
N THR A 172 -9.62 -33.69 -6.14
CA THR A 172 -8.77 -32.53 -5.86
C THR A 172 -9.40 -31.27 -6.45
N TRP A 173 -9.92 -31.38 -7.68
CA TRP A 173 -10.62 -30.30 -8.33
C TRP A 173 -11.87 -29.89 -7.56
N TRP A 174 -12.72 -30.85 -7.14
CA TRP A 174 -13.90 -30.56 -6.31
C TRP A 174 -13.58 -29.91 -4.96
N ARG A 175 -12.44 -30.26 -4.35
CA ARG A 175 -11.96 -29.59 -3.13
C ARG A 175 -11.60 -28.13 -3.41
N LEU A 176 -10.84 -27.87 -4.48
CA LEU A 176 -10.45 -26.52 -4.88
C LEU A 176 -11.66 -25.68 -5.30
N PHE A 177 -12.61 -26.26 -6.03
CA PHE A 177 -13.88 -25.63 -6.39
C PHE A 177 -14.64 -25.18 -5.14
N ARG A 178 -14.85 -26.07 -4.16
CA ARG A 178 -15.54 -25.73 -2.91
C ARG A 178 -14.79 -24.67 -2.09
N GLU A 179 -13.46 -24.71 -2.11
CA GLU A 179 -12.64 -23.71 -1.42
C GLU A 179 -12.75 -22.33 -2.08
N ALA A 180 -12.62 -22.27 -3.41
CA ALA A 180 -12.79 -21.03 -4.17
C ALA A 180 -14.20 -20.48 -4.01
N HIS A 181 -15.23 -21.31 -4.13
CA HIS A 181 -16.62 -20.90 -3.98
C HIS A 181 -16.92 -20.32 -2.59
N ARG A 182 -16.40 -20.93 -1.51
CA ARG A 182 -16.52 -20.35 -0.15
C ARG A 182 -15.87 -18.98 -0.04
N HIS A 183 -14.72 -18.81 -0.68
CA HIS A 183 -14.01 -17.53 -0.69
C HIS A 183 -14.72 -16.47 -1.55
N GLU A 184 -15.31 -16.86 -2.68
CA GLU A 184 -16.16 -15.99 -3.52
C GLU A 184 -17.39 -15.51 -2.74
N MET A 185 -18.08 -16.42 -2.04
CA MET A 185 -19.24 -16.05 -1.21
C MET A 185 -18.87 -15.13 -0.06
N ALA A 186 -17.74 -15.39 0.62
CA ALA A 186 -17.25 -14.51 1.68
C ALA A 186 -16.82 -13.13 1.15
N TRP A 187 -16.32 -13.04 -0.08
CA TRP A 187 -16.04 -11.78 -0.74
C TRP A 187 -17.32 -10.99 -1.02
N LEU A 188 -18.31 -11.62 -1.67
CA LEU A 188 -19.60 -10.99 -2.01
C LEU A 188 -20.35 -10.53 -0.76
N ALA A 189 -20.41 -11.35 0.29
CA ALA A 189 -21.06 -10.98 1.55
C ALA A 189 -20.40 -9.77 2.21
N GLY A 190 -19.06 -9.67 2.17
CA GLY A 190 -18.36 -8.50 2.68
C GLY A 190 -18.59 -7.25 1.83
N LEU A 191 -18.61 -7.39 0.49
CA LEU A 191 -18.90 -6.27 -0.42
C LEU A 191 -20.31 -5.73 -0.19
N ALA A 192 -21.31 -6.61 -0.04
CA ALA A 192 -22.68 -6.22 0.27
C ALA A 192 -22.79 -5.46 1.61
N ALA A 193 -22.12 -5.94 2.65
CA ALA A 193 -22.11 -5.25 3.94
C ALA A 193 -21.45 -3.85 3.87
N GLU A 194 -20.49 -3.67 2.97
CA GLU A 194 -19.83 -2.38 2.75
C GLU A 194 -20.70 -1.40 1.95
N THR A 195 -21.41 -1.89 0.93
CA THR A 195 -22.36 -1.07 0.18
C THR A 195 -23.50 -0.61 1.08
N ASP A 196 -24.03 -1.48 1.93
CA ASP A 196 -25.08 -1.14 2.89
C ASP A 196 -24.60 -0.09 3.90
N ALA A 197 -23.37 -0.24 4.41
CA ALA A 197 -22.78 0.73 5.33
C ALA A 197 -22.54 2.09 4.67
N LEU A 198 -22.17 2.11 3.38
CA LEU A 198 -21.97 3.34 2.62
C LEU A 198 -23.30 4.06 2.37
N CYS A 199 -24.34 3.35 1.92
CA CYS A 199 -25.69 3.88 1.76
C CYS A 199 -26.22 4.48 3.08
N ALA A 200 -26.09 3.76 4.19
CA ALA A 200 -26.49 4.26 5.51
C ALA A 200 -25.65 5.47 5.98
N HIS A 201 -24.41 5.63 5.50
CA HIS A 201 -23.60 6.80 5.78
C HIS A 201 -24.03 8.00 4.93
N THR A 202 -24.28 7.81 3.63
CA THR A 202 -24.78 8.87 2.74
C THR A 202 -26.12 9.39 3.20
N ASP A 203 -27.03 8.52 3.64
CA ASP A 203 -28.35 8.91 4.14
C ASP A 203 -28.24 9.78 5.40
N ARG A 204 -27.30 9.45 6.30
CA ARG A 204 -27.03 10.26 7.50
C ARG A 204 -26.46 11.63 7.15
N LEU A 205 -25.54 11.70 6.18
CA LEU A 205 -24.98 12.97 5.72
C LEU A 205 -26.04 13.87 5.09
N LEU A 206 -26.87 13.31 4.20
CA LEU A 206 -27.99 14.02 3.56
C LEU A 206 -29.01 14.52 4.59
N ALA A 207 -29.33 13.71 5.62
CA ALA A 207 -30.21 14.11 6.71
C ALA A 207 -29.63 15.24 7.59
N THR A 208 -28.31 15.28 7.79
CA THR A 208 -27.65 16.41 8.48
C THR A 208 -27.55 17.67 7.63
N SER A 209 -27.36 17.54 6.31
CA SER A 209 -27.34 18.68 5.38
C SER A 209 -28.72 19.31 5.19
N GLY A 210 -29.79 18.51 5.20
CA GLY A 210 -31.18 19.01 5.14
C GLY A 210 -31.64 19.78 6.38
N LYS A 211 -31.01 19.57 7.55
CA LYS A 211 -31.31 20.33 8.78
C LYS A 211 -30.69 21.73 8.82
N LEU A 212 -29.73 22.03 7.94
CA LEU A 212 -29.14 23.37 7.81
C LEU A 212 -29.91 24.27 6.82
N ALA A 213 -30.94 23.74 6.16
CA ALA A 213 -31.76 24.46 5.19
C ALA A 213 -33.24 24.50 5.64
N GLY A 214 -33.58 25.39 6.57
CA GLY A 214 -34.93 25.94 6.69
C GLY A 214 -35.36 26.37 8.11
N PRO A 215 -36.38 27.25 8.25
CA PRO A 215 -36.91 28.24 7.29
C PRO A 215 -36.41 29.67 7.60
N SER A 216 -36.54 30.56 6.62
CA SER A 216 -36.30 32.00 6.76
C SER A 216 -37.31 32.70 7.65
#